data_AF-A0A2K2DLT0-F1
#
_entry.id   AF-A0A2K2DLT0-F1
#
_cell.length_a   1.000
_cell.length_b   1.000
_cell.length_c   1.000
_cell.angle_alpha   90.00
_cell.angle_beta   90.00
_cell.angle_gamma   90.00
#
_symmetry.space_group_name_H-M   'P 1'
#
loop_
_entity.id
_entity.type
_entity.pdbx_description
1 polymer ?
#
loop_
_entity_poly.entity_id
_entity_poly.type
_entity_poly.pdbx_seq_one_letter_code
_entity_poly.pdbx_strand_id
1 'polypeptide(L)'
;MAEWWPSLAVGGRKDRRNLNTAVTLVCWSMWKHRNAVVFDGATPSVSQVLRVISQEGDAWCKAGLFKGSNLFWNFVPLSTPDAV
;
A
#
# COMPACT_ATOMS: atom_id res chain seq x y z
N MET A 1 16.13 8.73 -17.09
CA MET A 1 15.93 7.68 -16.06
C MET A 1 15.52 8.36 -14.76
N ALA A 2 14.31 8.10 -14.24
CA ALA A 2 13.82 8.45 -12.89
C ALA A 2 13.50 9.92 -12.53
N GLU A 3 12.90 10.72 -13.42
CA GLU A 3 12.40 12.07 -13.08
C GLU A 3 11.08 12.09 -12.28
N TRP A 4 10.44 10.93 -12.11
CA TRP A 4 9.17 10.82 -11.38
C TRP A 4 9.34 10.90 -9.85
N TRP A 5 10.55 10.68 -9.33
CA TRP A 5 10.80 10.64 -7.89
C TRP A 5 11.02 12.03 -7.27
N PRO A 6 11.80 12.95 -7.89
CA PRO A 6 11.99 14.30 -7.35
C PRO A 6 10.72 15.16 -7.40
N SER A 7 9.81 14.89 -8.34
CA SER A 7 8.59 15.68 -8.58
C SER A 7 7.47 15.42 -7.58
N LEU A 8 7.52 14.31 -6.83
CA LEU A 8 6.62 14.00 -5.71
C LEU A 8 7.01 14.73 -4.41
N ALA A 9 7.75 15.84 -4.50
CA ALA A 9 8.21 16.61 -3.34
C ALA A 9 7.05 17.30 -2.60
N VAL A 10 6.33 16.52 -1.79
CA VAL A 10 5.44 16.99 -0.73
C VAL A 10 6.27 17.84 0.26
N GLY A 11 5.73 18.99 0.64
CA GLY A 11 6.41 20.13 1.26
C GLY A 11 7.04 19.94 2.65
N GLY A 12 7.27 18.71 3.12
CA GLY A 12 7.85 18.42 4.43
C GLY A 12 8.70 17.15 4.50
N ARG A 13 9.84 17.20 5.22
CA ARG A 13 10.73 16.04 5.47
C ARG A 13 9.99 14.84 6.08
N LYS A 14 8.98 15.10 6.93
CA LYS A 14 8.17 14.07 7.60
C LYS A 14 7.24 13.35 6.62
N ASP A 15 6.62 14.10 5.71
CA ASP A 15 5.71 13.54 4.71
C ASP A 15 6.48 12.71 3.67
N ARG A 16 7.68 13.13 3.28
CA ARG A 16 8.57 12.33 2.41
C ARG A 16 9.00 11.00 3.04
N ARG A 17 9.26 10.98 4.35
CA ARG A 17 9.59 9.73 5.06
C ARG A 17 8.38 8.78 5.06
N ASN A 18 7.19 9.31 5.34
CA ASN A 18 5.96 8.54 5.33
C ASN A 18 5.67 7.95 3.93
N LEU A 19 5.86 8.74 2.87
CA LEU A 19 5.73 8.28 1.48
C LEU A 19 6.74 7.18 1.14
N ASN A 20 8.01 7.35 1.49
CA ASN A 20 9.02 6.31 1.24
C ASN A 20 8.66 4.99 1.93
N THR A 21 8.24 5.05 3.20
CA THR A 21 7.84 3.85 3.95
C THR A 21 6.58 3.21 3.35
N ALA A 22 5.61 4.00 2.89
CA ALA A 22 4.44 3.49 2.18
C ALA A 22 4.80 2.82 0.85
N VAL A 23 5.69 3.43 0.06
CA VAL A 23 6.20 2.82 -1.19
C VAL A 23 6.93 1.52 -0.89
N THR A 24 7.76 1.47 0.16
CA THR A 24 8.42 0.24 0.59
C THR A 24 7.42 -0.85 0.95
N LEU A 25 6.32 -0.53 1.63
CA LEU A 25 5.25 -1.50 1.92
C LEU A 25 4.59 -2.07 0.68
N VAL A 26 4.27 -1.21 -0.29
CA VAL A 26 3.62 -1.62 -1.54
C VAL A 26 4.56 -2.56 -2.31
N CYS A 27 5.82 -2.15 -2.49
CA CYS A 27 6.85 -2.97 -3.14
C CYS A 27 7.06 -4.31 -2.41
N TRP A 28 7.13 -4.28 -1.08
CA TRP A 28 7.30 -5.49 -0.25
C TRP A 28 6.11 -6.44 -0.37
N SER A 29 4.89 -5.93 -0.33
CA SER A 29 3.67 -6.73 -0.46
C SER A 29 3.57 -7.38 -1.84
N MET A 30 3.93 -6.63 -2.89
CA MET A 30 3.99 -7.16 -4.25
C MET A 30 5.07 -8.24 -4.41
N TRP A 31 6.25 -8.03 -3.80
CA TRP A 31 7.31 -9.03 -3.79
C TRP A 31 6.87 -10.31 -3.08
N LYS A 32 6.31 -10.23 -1.87
CA LYS A 32 5.80 -11.41 -1.13
C LYS A 32 4.76 -12.17 -1.94
N HIS A 33 3.81 -11.47 -2.57
CA HIS A 33 2.78 -12.09 -3.39
C HIS A 33 3.36 -12.80 -4.61
N ARG A 34 4.33 -12.19 -5.31
CA ARG A 34 5.04 -12.87 -6.41
C ARG A 34 5.77 -14.13 -5.95
N ASN A 35 6.39 -14.11 -4.77
CA ASN A 35 7.01 -15.31 -4.22
C ASN A 35 5.97 -16.38 -3.91
N ALA A 36 4.83 -16.04 -3.28
CA ALA A 36 3.76 -17.00 -3.04
C ALA A 36 3.20 -17.62 -4.33
N VAL A 37 3.08 -16.83 -5.41
CA VAL A 37 2.66 -17.35 -6.72
C VAL A 37 3.66 -18.36 -7.28
N VAL A 38 4.97 -18.07 -7.18
CA VAL A 38 6.04 -18.90 -7.75
C VAL A 38 6.32 -20.15 -6.90
N PHE A 39 6.32 -20.02 -5.58
CA PHE A 39 6.73 -21.09 -4.65
C PHE A 39 5.55 -21.91 -4.13
N ASP A 40 4.40 -21.28 -3.86
CA ASP A 40 3.22 -21.94 -3.27
C ASP A 40 2.12 -22.21 -4.30
N GLY A 41 2.33 -21.86 -5.58
CA GLY A 41 1.33 -22.00 -6.64
C GLY A 41 0.10 -21.10 -6.45
N ALA A 42 0.21 -20.04 -5.65
CA ALA A 42 -0.90 -19.13 -5.40
C ALA A 42 -1.35 -18.45 -6.70
N THR A 43 -2.65 -18.15 -6.82
CA THR A 43 -3.17 -17.44 -7.99
C THR A 43 -2.77 -15.95 -7.93
N PRO A 44 -2.23 -15.38 -9.01
CA PRO A 44 -1.89 -13.96 -9.03
C PRO A 44 -3.16 -13.10 -8.91
N SER A 45 -3.33 -12.40 -7.78
CA SER A 45 -4.45 -11.51 -7.53
C SER A 45 -3.98 -10.13 -7.06
N VAL A 46 -4.26 -9.10 -7.87
CA VAL A 46 -4.00 -7.71 -7.51
C VAL A 46 -4.86 -7.28 -6.33
N SER A 47 -6.13 -7.71 -6.30
CA SER A 47 -7.07 -7.44 -5.22
C SER A 47 -6.57 -7.95 -3.87
N GLN A 48 -5.90 -9.10 -3.85
CA GLN A 48 -5.29 -9.67 -2.65
C GLN A 48 -4.12 -8.80 -2.15
N VAL A 49 -3.25 -8.35 -3.05
CA VAL A 49 -2.13 -7.47 -2.70
C VAL A 49 -2.63 -6.14 -2.14
N LEU A 50 -3.62 -5.53 -2.80
CA LEU A 50 -4.24 -4.28 -2.36
C LEU A 50 -4.88 -4.42 -0.96
N ARG A 51 -5.60 -5.52 -0.72
CA ARG A 51 -6.20 -5.80 0.60
C ARG A 51 -5.15 -5.90 1.71
N VAL A 52 -4.03 -6.59 1.45
CA VAL A 52 -2.92 -6.71 2.41
C VAL A 52 -2.30 -5.34 2.69
N ILE A 53 -2.10 -4.51 1.67
CA ILE A 53 -1.56 -3.16 1.82
C ILE A 53 -2.51 -2.28 2.66
N SER A 54 -3.82 -2.33 2.41
CA SER A 54 -4.80 -1.57 3.19
C SER A 54 -4.86 -2.03 4.65
N GLN A 55 -4.81 -3.34 4.92
CA GLN A 55 -4.79 -3.89 6.28
C GLN A 55 -3.55 -3.46 7.05
N GLU A 56 -2.37 -3.52 6.42
CA GLU A 56 -1.12 -3.06 7.03
C GLU A 56 -1.14 -1.55 7.29
N GLY A 57 -1.67 -0.77 6.34
CA GLY A 57 -1.86 0.68 6.49
C GLY A 57 -2.78 1.05 7.66
N ASP A 58 -3.89 0.32 7.84
CA ASP A 58 -4.79 0.51 8.98
C ASP A 58 -4.12 0.13 10.32
N ALA A 59 -3.38 -0.98 10.36
CA ALA A 59 -2.62 -1.39 11.53
C ALA A 59 -1.58 -0.33 11.94
N TRP A 60 -0.89 0.26 10.96
CA TRP A 60 0.10 1.30 11.21
C TRP A 60 -0.52 2.64 11.64
N CYS A 61 -1.71 2.95 11.15
CA CYS A 61 -2.51 4.09 11.62
C CYS A 61 -2.91 3.89 13.09
N LYS A 62 -3.40 2.69 13.45
CA LYS A 62 -3.75 2.32 14.82
C LYS A 62 -2.54 2.36 15.77
N ALA A 63 -1.36 1.97 15.27
CA ALA A 63 -0.10 2.06 16.02
C ALA A 63 0.45 3.50 16.15
N GLY A 64 -0.22 4.51 15.58
CA GLY A 64 0.22 5.90 15.62
C GLY A 64 1.44 6.22 14.76
N LEU A 65 1.88 5.28 13.92
CA LEU A 65 3.03 5.45 13.02
C LEU A 65 2.68 6.35 11.83
N PHE A 66 1.40 6.36 11.43
CA PHE A 66 0.88 7.23 10.39
C PHE A 66 -0.30 8.04 10.95
N LYS A 67 -0.18 9.37 10.93
CA LYS A 67 -1.32 10.26 11.18
C LYS A 67 -2.17 10.29 9.91
N GLY A 68 -3.17 9.40 9.84
CA GLY A 68 -4.37 9.51 9.02
C GLY A 68 -4.19 10.14 7.65
N SER A 69 -3.15 9.75 6.91
CA SER A 69 -3.02 10.14 5.52
C SER A 69 -3.89 9.15 4.76
N ASN A 70 -4.89 9.62 4.01
CA ASN A 70 -5.78 8.83 3.13
C ASN A 70 -5.06 7.97 2.06
N LEU A 71 -3.74 7.78 2.19
CA LEU A 71 -2.86 7.08 1.29
C LEU A 71 -3.31 5.64 1.04
N PHE A 72 -3.77 4.93 2.08
CA PHE A 72 -4.11 3.50 2.00
C PHE A 72 -5.60 3.21 1.79
N TRP A 73 -6.48 4.20 1.98
CA TRP A 73 -7.92 4.07 1.79
C TRP A 73 -8.29 3.95 0.30
N ASN A 74 -7.49 4.52 -0.61
CA ASN A 74 -7.68 4.38 -2.06
C ASN A 74 -7.39 2.96 -2.60
N PHE A 75 -6.78 2.08 -1.79
CA PHE A 75 -6.50 0.69 -2.18
C PHE A 75 -7.61 -0.28 -1.75
N VAL A 76 -8.61 0.18 -1.01
CA VAL A 76 -9.83 -0.59 -0.77
C VAL A 76 -10.57 -0.68 -2.11
N PRO A 77 -10.78 -1.88 -2.67
CA PRO A 77 -11.71 -2.01 -3.78
C PRO A 77 -13.06 -1.57 -3.24
N LEU A 78 -13.75 -0.67 -3.97
CA LEU A 78 -15.15 -0.34 -3.72
C LEU A 78 -15.92 -1.64 -3.48
N SER A 79 -16.10 -2.04 -2.22
CA SER A 79 -17.19 -2.92 -1.84
C SER A 79 -18.42 -2.10 -2.15
N THR A 80 -19.06 -2.42 -3.27
CA THR A 80 -20.44 -2.04 -3.56
C THR A 80 -21.24 -2.22 -2.27
N PRO A 81 -21.78 -1.15 -1.67
CA PRO A 81 -22.71 -1.30 -0.56
C PRO A 81 -23.96 -1.97 -1.10
N ASP A 82 -24.26 -3.15 -0.55
CA ASP A 82 -25.59 -3.71 -0.40
C ASP A 82 -26.43 -3.84 -1.70
N ALA A 83 -26.21 -4.96 -2.41
CA ALA A 83 -27.30 -5.56 -3.18
C ALA A 83 -28.27 -6.23 -2.19
N VAL A 84 -29.27 -5.46 -1.76
CA VAL A 84 -30.56 -5.96 -1.25
C VAL A 84 -31.44 -6.31 -2.44
#